data_AF-A0A315EF07-F1
#
_entry.id   AF-A0A315EF07-F1
#
_cell.length_a   1.000
_cell.length_b   1.000
_cell.length_c   1.000
_cell.angle_alpha   90.00
_cell.angle_beta   90.00
_cell.angle_gamma   90.00
#
_symmetry.space_group_name_H-M   'P 1'
#
loop_
_entity.id
_entity.type
_entity.pdbx_description
1 polymer ?
#
loop_
_entity_poly.entity_id
_entity_poly.type
_entity_poly.pdbx_seq_one_letter_code
_entity_poly.pdbx_strand_id
1 'polypeptide(L)'
;MIDRISNANIQSMIETLRSHQTQATGVNSPAGETSPTKIQGQPDFFKSVQNALDSVNETQLKSSAMQDAYDRGEEVPLTEVVLSMQKSSLAFEATLQVRNKVMKAYEEIMNMPV
;
A
#
# COMPACT_ATOMS: atom_id res chain seq x y z
N MET A 1 64.77 -0.10 20.29
CA MET A 1 63.91 1.07 19.97
C MET A 1 62.85 0.68 18.92
N ILE A 2 62.22 -0.51 19.05
CA ILE A 2 61.35 -1.10 18.00
C ILE A 2 59.93 -1.44 18.53
N ASP A 3 59.70 -1.43 19.86
CA ASP A 3 58.44 -1.92 20.46
C ASP A 3 57.30 -0.88 20.62
N ARG A 4 57.54 0.41 20.31
CA ARG A 4 56.48 1.44 20.42
C ARG A 4 55.58 1.53 19.20
N ILE A 5 56.07 1.10 18.03
CA ILE A 5 55.33 1.20 16.76
C ILE A 5 54.24 0.11 16.68
N SER A 6 54.48 -1.07 17.26
CA SER A 6 53.51 -2.16 17.32
C SER A 6 52.32 -1.86 18.25
N ASN A 7 52.56 -1.24 19.41
CA ASN A 7 51.49 -0.86 20.34
C ASN A 7 50.51 0.18 19.76
N ALA A 8 51.01 1.16 19.00
CA ALA A 8 50.16 2.15 18.32
C ALA A 8 49.28 1.50 17.23
N ASN A 9 49.82 0.53 16.50
CA ASN A 9 49.09 -0.19 15.46
C ASN A 9 48.04 -1.16 16.04
N ILE A 10 48.31 -1.78 17.20
CA ILE A 10 47.34 -2.63 17.90
C ILE A 10 46.17 -1.79 18.42
N GLN A 11 46.42 -0.57 18.90
CA GLN A 11 45.37 0.33 19.36
C GLN A 11 44.45 0.77 18.21
N SER A 12 44.99 1.11 17.03
CA SER A 12 44.14 1.50 15.89
C SER A 12 43.34 0.32 15.33
N MET A 13 43.89 -0.90 15.39
CA MET A 13 43.19 -2.10 14.96
C MET A 13 42.07 -2.51 15.91
N ILE A 14 42.26 -2.36 17.23
CA ILE A 14 41.20 -2.55 18.23
C ILE A 14 40.09 -1.50 18.07
N GLU A 15 40.44 -0.25 17.77
CA GLU A 15 39.45 0.81 17.48
C GLU A 15 38.63 0.49 16.22
N THR A 16 39.30 -0.01 15.18
CA THR A 16 38.64 -0.44 13.92
C THR A 16 37.73 -1.65 14.14
N LEU A 17 38.13 -2.59 15.00
CA LEU A 17 37.28 -3.74 15.36
C LEU A 17 36.08 -3.31 16.20
N ARG A 18 36.23 -2.32 17.11
CA ARG A 18 35.11 -1.78 17.89
C ARG A 18 34.11 -1.03 17.02
N SER A 19 34.56 -0.24 16.03
CA SER A 19 33.66 0.48 15.12
C SER A 19 32.86 -0.48 14.23
N HIS A 20 33.50 -1.55 13.74
CA HIS A 20 32.83 -2.60 12.99
C HIS A 20 31.86 -3.42 13.86
N GLN A 21 32.17 -3.63 15.15
CA GLN A 21 31.26 -4.30 16.07
C GLN A 21 30.00 -3.47 16.34
N THR A 22 30.13 -2.15 16.51
CA THR A 22 28.96 -1.25 16.66
C THR A 22 28.11 -1.13 15.39
N GLN A 23 28.69 -1.38 14.22
CA GLN A 23 27.93 -1.44 12.96
C GLN A 23 27.17 -2.79 12.81
N ALA A 24 27.71 -3.88 13.35
CA ALA A 24 27.13 -5.22 13.26
C ALA A 24 26.11 -5.55 14.37
N THR A 25 26.30 -5.01 15.57
CA THR A 25 25.30 -5.03 16.64
C THR A 25 24.49 -3.75 16.54
N GLY A 26 23.36 -3.77 15.84
CA GLY A 26 22.42 -2.64 15.70
C GLY A 26 21.76 -2.21 17.01
N VAL A 27 22.54 -1.94 18.05
CA VAL A 27 22.14 -1.56 19.41
C VAL A 27 22.64 -0.14 19.68
N ASN A 28 22.21 0.80 18.84
CA ASN A 28 22.10 2.20 19.23
C ASN A 28 21.11 2.95 18.32
N SER A 29 19.90 2.42 18.22
CA SER A 29 18.72 3.29 18.04
C SER A 29 18.12 3.48 19.43
N PRO A 30 17.98 4.72 19.94
CA PRO A 30 17.32 4.95 21.20
C PRO A 30 15.93 4.30 21.18
N ALA A 31 15.69 3.48 22.19
CA ALA A 31 14.38 2.93 22.49
C ALA A 31 13.40 4.09 22.71
N GLY A 32 12.36 4.15 21.88
CA GLY A 32 11.30 5.14 22.00
C GLY A 32 11.04 5.87 20.69
N GLU A 33 10.50 5.14 19.72
CA GLU A 33 9.50 5.64 18.77
C GLU A 33 9.11 4.47 17.86
N THR A 34 8.11 3.71 18.28
CA THR A 34 7.23 3.02 17.33
C THR A 34 6.35 4.06 16.64
N SER A 35 6.98 5.04 16.00
CA SER A 35 6.33 5.78 14.93
C SER A 35 6.21 4.78 13.80
N PRO A 36 5.00 4.48 13.27
CA PRO A 36 4.89 3.65 12.09
C PRO A 36 5.71 4.38 11.03
N THR A 37 6.84 3.81 10.65
CA THR A 37 7.61 4.27 9.49
C THR A 37 6.64 4.24 8.34
N LYS A 38 6.02 5.38 8.02
CA LYS A 38 5.28 5.55 6.79
C LYS A 38 6.32 5.32 5.71
N ILE A 39 6.26 4.14 5.10
CA ILE A 39 7.09 3.78 3.96
C ILE A 39 6.80 4.85 2.91
N GLN A 40 7.72 5.80 2.78
CA GLN A 40 7.57 6.97 1.95
C GLN A 40 7.63 6.50 0.49
N GLY A 41 6.46 6.39 -0.14
CA GLY A 41 6.31 5.85 -1.50
C GLY A 41 5.28 4.73 -1.64
N GLN A 42 4.67 4.24 -0.55
CA GLN A 42 3.56 3.30 -0.68
C GLN A 42 2.29 4.08 -1.08
N PRO A 43 1.67 3.81 -2.25
CA PRO A 43 0.35 4.34 -2.54
C PRO A 43 -0.57 3.88 -1.41
N ASP A 44 -1.23 4.85 -0.77
CA ASP A 44 -2.11 4.61 0.36
C ASP A 44 -3.23 3.68 -0.11
N PHE A 45 -3.11 2.39 0.23
CA PHE A 45 -3.97 1.34 -0.30
C PHE A 45 -5.44 1.66 -0.01
N PHE A 46 -5.72 2.22 1.17
CA PHE A 46 -7.04 2.70 1.54
C PHE A 46 -7.54 3.79 0.60
N LYS A 47 -6.68 4.73 0.20
CA LYS A 47 -7.02 5.76 -0.79
C LYS A 47 -7.31 5.16 -2.16
N SER A 48 -6.55 4.16 -2.59
CA SER A 48 -6.81 3.46 -3.87
C SER A 48 -8.12 2.68 -3.85
N VAL A 49 -8.43 2.01 -2.74
CA VAL A 49 -9.71 1.31 -2.55
C VAL A 49 -10.87 2.32 -2.52
N GLN A 50 -10.70 3.44 -1.83
CA GLN A 50 -11.71 4.49 -1.80
C GLN A 50 -11.95 5.10 -3.19
N ASN A 51 -10.89 5.42 -3.93
CA ASN A 51 -11.02 5.88 -5.31
C ASN A 51 -11.71 4.85 -6.22
N ALA A 52 -11.45 3.55 -6.02
CA ALA A 52 -12.11 2.50 -6.77
C ALA A 52 -13.62 2.43 -6.45
N LEU A 53 -14.00 2.57 -5.18
CA LEU A 53 -15.41 2.65 -4.77
C LEU A 53 -16.12 3.86 -5.40
N ASP A 54 -15.47 5.03 -5.37
CA ASP A 54 -15.99 6.25 -5.99
C ASP A 54 -16.17 6.07 -7.51
N SER A 55 -15.20 5.43 -8.17
CA SER A 55 -15.26 5.13 -9.60
C SER A 55 -16.41 4.18 -9.97
N VAL A 56 -16.74 3.20 -9.11
CA VAL A 56 -17.91 2.33 -9.32
C VAL A 56 -19.21 3.09 -9.16
N ASN A 57 -19.31 3.94 -8.14
CA ASN A 57 -20.49 4.79 -7.95
C ASN A 57 -20.71 5.71 -9.17
N GLU A 58 -19.64 6.33 -9.68
CA GLU A 58 -19.71 7.15 -10.90
C GLU A 58 -20.16 6.33 -12.11
N THR A 59 -19.61 5.12 -12.30
CA THR A 59 -19.97 4.25 -13.42
C THR A 59 -21.45 3.83 -13.35
N GLN A 60 -21.95 3.54 -12.14
CA GLN A 60 -23.34 3.18 -11.89
C GLN A 60 -24.30 4.34 -12.17
N LEU A 61 -23.98 5.56 -11.69
CA LEU A 61 -24.74 6.77 -11.99
C LEU A 61 -24.77 7.06 -13.49
N LYS A 62 -23.62 6.91 -14.17
CA LYS A 62 -23.51 7.12 -15.61
C LYS A 62 -24.39 6.13 -16.39
N SER A 63 -24.39 4.86 -15.98
CA SER A 63 -25.23 3.83 -16.61
C SER A 63 -26.72 4.12 -16.43
N SER A 64 -27.14 4.52 -15.23
CA SER A 64 -28.52 4.95 -14.97
C SER A 64 -28.90 6.15 -15.82
N ALA A 65 -28.03 7.17 -15.91
CA ALA A 65 -28.30 8.36 -16.70
C ALA A 65 -28.44 8.06 -18.20
N MET A 66 -27.61 7.15 -18.74
CA MET A 66 -27.72 6.72 -20.14
C MET A 66 -28.98 5.90 -20.40
N GLN A 67 -29.39 5.07 -19.44
CA GLN A 67 -30.65 4.34 -19.51
C GLN A 67 -31.84 5.31 -19.52
N ASP A 68 -31.86 6.27 -18.60
CA ASP A 68 -32.93 7.26 -18.54
C ASP A 68 -32.96 8.15 -19.79
N ALA A 69 -31.80 8.50 -20.35
CA ALA A 69 -31.70 9.25 -21.61
C ALA A 69 -32.28 8.46 -22.79
N TYR A 70 -31.96 7.17 -22.87
CA TYR A 70 -32.51 6.28 -23.87
C TYR A 70 -34.04 6.13 -23.73
N ASP A 71 -34.54 5.95 -22.51
CA ASP A 71 -35.98 5.83 -22.24
C ASP A 71 -36.75 7.13 -22.56
N ARG A 72 -36.10 8.30 -22.44
CA ARG A 72 -36.63 9.61 -22.88
C ARG A 72 -36.60 9.82 -24.40
N GLY A 73 -35.99 8.90 -25.16
CA GLY A 73 -35.85 9.02 -26.61
C GLY A 73 -34.73 9.96 -27.06
N GLU A 74 -33.75 10.25 -26.20
CA GLU A 74 -32.52 10.93 -26.62
C GLU A 74 -31.72 10.04 -27.59
N GLU A 75 -30.86 10.64 -28.41
CA GLU A 75 -30.07 9.96 -29.45
C GLU A 75 -28.87 9.19 -28.82
N VAL A 76 -29.16 8.34 -27.84
CA VAL A 76 -28.18 7.43 -27.22
C VAL A 76 -28.31 6.07 -27.89
N PRO A 77 -27.25 5.52 -28.52
CA PRO A 77 -27.31 4.18 -29.08
C PRO A 77 -27.57 3.14 -27.99
N LEU A 78 -28.53 2.23 -28.22
CA LEU A 78 -28.80 1.11 -27.30
C LEU A 78 -27.52 0.31 -26.96
N THR A 79 -26.60 0.20 -27.90
CA THR A 79 -25.30 -0.44 -27.71
C THR A 79 -24.45 0.22 -26.63
N GLU A 80 -24.49 1.54 -26.51
CA GLU A 80 -23.76 2.28 -25.47
C GLU A 80 -24.39 2.08 -24.08
N VAL A 81 -25.73 2.06 -24.01
CA VAL A 81 -26.46 1.75 -22.77
C VAL A 81 -26.08 0.37 -22.27
N VAL A 82 -26.20 -0.66 -23.11
CA VAL A 82 -25.87 -2.04 -22.73
C VAL A 82 -24.40 -2.19 -22.36
N LEU A 83 -23.49 -1.55 -23.11
CA LEU A 83 -22.06 -1.57 -22.78
C LEU A 83 -21.78 -0.90 -21.42
N SER A 84 -22.49 0.19 -21.10
CA SER A 84 -22.37 0.85 -19.80
C SER A 84 -22.86 -0.01 -18.64
N MET A 85 -23.95 -0.76 -18.84
CA MET A 85 -24.49 -1.68 -17.85
C MET A 85 -23.50 -2.81 -17.59
N GLN A 86 -22.91 -3.37 -18.64
CA GLN A 86 -21.86 -4.40 -18.53
C GLN A 86 -20.62 -3.88 -17.79
N LYS A 87 -20.16 -2.67 -18.12
CA LYS A 87 -19.05 -2.01 -17.40
C LYS A 87 -19.35 -1.81 -15.92
N SER A 88 -20.56 -1.35 -15.60
CA SER A 88 -21.02 -1.15 -14.22
C SER A 88 -21.04 -2.47 -13.44
N SER A 89 -21.61 -3.53 -14.04
CA SER A 89 -21.68 -4.85 -13.42
C SER A 89 -20.29 -5.43 -13.14
N LEU A 90 -19.37 -5.33 -14.10
CA LEU A 90 -18.01 -5.82 -13.94
C LEU A 90 -17.24 -5.02 -12.87
N ALA A 91 -17.37 -3.70 -12.87
CA ALA A 91 -16.74 -2.83 -11.88
C ALA A 91 -17.25 -3.11 -10.46
N PHE A 92 -18.55 -3.34 -10.31
CA PHE A 92 -19.17 -3.73 -9.04
C PHE A 92 -18.64 -5.08 -8.53
N GLU A 93 -18.56 -6.09 -9.40
CA GLU A 93 -18.01 -7.40 -9.03
C GLU A 93 -16.55 -7.30 -8.58
N ALA A 94 -15.72 -6.58 -9.32
CA ALA A 94 -14.32 -6.33 -8.95
C ALA A 94 -14.22 -5.67 -7.56
N THR A 95 -15.10 -4.71 -7.28
CA THR A 95 -15.15 -4.01 -5.99
C THR A 95 -15.53 -4.94 -4.85
N LEU A 96 -16.49 -5.84 -5.05
CA LEU A 96 -16.87 -6.83 -4.05
C LEU A 96 -15.68 -7.76 -3.73
N GLN A 97 -14.92 -8.17 -4.75
CA GLN A 97 -13.73 -8.98 -4.55
C GLN A 97 -12.66 -8.25 -3.74
N VAL A 98 -12.40 -6.97 -4.04
CA VAL A 98 -11.48 -6.13 -3.27
C VAL A 98 -11.95 -6.01 -1.83
N ARG A 99 -13.22 -5.66 -1.59
CA ARG A 99 -13.82 -5.57 -0.24
C ARG A 99 -13.59 -6.86 0.55
N ASN A 100 -13.87 -8.01 -0.06
CA ASN A 100 -13.71 -9.31 0.60
C ASN A 100 -12.23 -9.61 0.92
N LYS A 101 -11.30 -9.22 0.05
CA LYS A 101 -9.86 -9.37 0.30
C LYS A 101 -9.37 -8.45 1.42
N VAL A 102 -9.87 -7.22 1.49
CA VAL A 102 -9.54 -6.27 2.56
C VAL A 102 -10.03 -6.79 3.92
N MET A 103 -11.27 -7.27 3.99
CA MET A 103 -11.81 -7.85 5.23
C MET A 103 -11.00 -9.07 5.68
N LYS A 104 -10.63 -9.97 4.76
CA LYS A 104 -9.77 -11.12 5.08
C LYS A 104 -8.40 -10.70 5.59
N ALA A 105 -7.76 -9.70 4.96
CA ALA A 105 -6.46 -9.21 5.41
C ALA A 105 -6.55 -8.57 6.81
N TYR A 106 -7.65 -7.89 7.12
CA TYR A 106 -7.91 -7.36 8.46
C TYR A 106 -8.10 -8.50 9.48
N GLU A 107 -8.91 -9.50 9.16
CA GLU A 107 -9.10 -10.71 9.99
C GLU A 107 -7.78 -11.46 10.23
N GLU A 108 -6.92 -11.58 9.21
CA GLU A 108 -5.62 -12.24 9.30
C GLU A 108 -4.66 -11.50 10.25
N ILE A 109 -4.60 -10.17 10.17
CA ILE A 109 -3.81 -9.35 11.11
C ILE A 109 -4.32 -9.51 12.54
N MET A 110 -5.64 -9.55 12.74
CA MET A 110 -6.24 -9.69 14.06
C MET A 110 -6.01 -11.09 14.68
N ASN A 111 -5.98 -12.13 13.85
CA ASN A 111 -5.77 -13.51 14.29
C ASN A 111 -4.29 -13.91 14.36
N MET A 112 -3.37 -12.99 14.06
CA MET A 112 -1.94 -13.24 14.20
C MET A 112 -1.61 -13.38 15.70
N PRO A 113 -1.07 -14.53 16.15
CA PRO A 113 -0.65 -14.66 17.54
C PRO A 113 0.51 -13.69 17.81
N VAL A 114 0.36 -12.87 18.86
CA VAL A 114 1.43 -12.02 19.39
C VAL A 114 2.51 -12.83 20.10
#